data_AF-A0AAU3BHJ1-F1
#
_entry.id   AF-A0AAU3BHJ1-F1
#
_cell.length_a   1.000
_cell.length_b   1.000
_cell.length_c   1.000
_cell.angle_alpha   90.00
_cell.angle_beta   90.00
_cell.angle_gamma   90.00
#
_symmetry.space_group_name_H-M   'P 1'
#
loop_
_entity.id
_entity.type
_entity.pdbx_description
1 polymer ?
#
loop_
_entity_poly.entity_id
_entity_poly.type
_entity_poly.pdbx_seq_one_letter_code
_entity_poly.pdbx_strand_id
1 'polypeptide(L)'
;MDPAAIVSGFPGVQEFPEVSNAWHWSPVPGLDFAAVLSEDRRHLFQVNARDSYDEGLVRSLLLTARERESLILSGDPFLNAVPGFRSPGSAFDVLAAARPGVHRYHEVQRPELQEVTWAVFPGYECEFAKPDRYSLEDARESFIRFLKPADLRRSPTPFLRVRYDNTVTKGGTDGPDGVLVVPGTLYRELELLDGAPGSFVEFENFRGQVFRVDWDGSWILSGGGVETRRLGLDGLLEFAAEALNG
;
A
#
# COMPACT_ATOMS: atom_id res chain seq x y z
N MET A 1 -4.41 28.53 -7.14
CA MET A 1 -5.33 27.71 -7.96
C MET A 1 -6.49 27.29 -7.06
N ASP A 2 -7.71 27.16 -7.60
CA ASP A 2 -8.89 26.73 -6.83
C ASP A 2 -9.28 25.30 -7.25
N PRO A 3 -8.98 24.27 -6.42
CA PRO A 3 -9.26 22.88 -6.80
C PRO A 3 -10.76 22.63 -7.01
N ALA A 4 -11.64 23.32 -6.28
CA ALA A 4 -13.08 23.16 -6.39
C ALA A 4 -13.59 23.61 -7.76
N ALA A 5 -13.09 24.73 -8.27
CA ALA A 5 -13.45 25.24 -9.60
C ALA A 5 -13.00 24.29 -10.72
N ILE A 6 -11.83 23.65 -10.57
CA ILE A 6 -11.33 22.69 -11.56
C ILE A 6 -12.20 21.42 -11.56
N VAL A 7 -12.42 20.82 -10.40
CA VAL A 7 -13.19 19.57 -10.27
C VAL A 7 -14.64 19.77 -10.73
N SER A 8 -15.25 20.90 -10.39
CA SER A 8 -16.61 21.24 -10.84
C SER A 8 -16.73 21.40 -12.36
N GLY A 9 -15.61 21.58 -13.07
CA GLY A 9 -15.56 21.63 -14.52
C GLY A 9 -15.39 20.27 -15.19
N PHE A 10 -15.27 19.18 -14.43
CA PHE A 10 -15.13 17.85 -15.02
C PHE A 10 -16.44 17.36 -15.65
N PRO A 11 -16.37 16.67 -16.81
CA PRO A 11 -17.55 16.11 -17.43
C PRO A 11 -18.28 15.12 -16.50
N GLY A 12 -19.59 15.31 -16.35
CA GLY A 12 -20.43 14.39 -15.56
C GLY A 12 -20.23 14.49 -14.05
N VAL A 13 -19.55 15.52 -13.55
CA VAL A 13 -19.38 15.74 -12.12
C VAL A 13 -20.70 16.11 -11.44
N GLN A 14 -20.91 15.53 -10.27
CA GLN A 14 -22.06 15.75 -9.42
C GLN A 14 -21.59 16.00 -7.99
N GLU A 15 -22.37 16.72 -7.20
CA GLU A 15 -22.11 16.82 -5.76
C GLU A 15 -22.24 15.44 -5.12
N PHE A 16 -21.31 15.11 -4.23
CA PHE A 16 -21.35 13.85 -3.51
C PHE A 16 -22.45 13.93 -2.42
N PRO A 17 -23.40 12.99 -2.39
CA PRO A 17 -24.50 13.03 -1.43
C PRO A 17 -24.02 13.11 0.02
N GLU A 18 -24.61 14.03 0.80
CA GLU A 18 -24.37 14.19 2.25
C GLU A 18 -22.96 14.65 2.65
N VAL A 19 -22.05 14.90 1.70
CA VAL A 19 -20.69 15.37 1.97
C VAL A 19 -20.48 16.73 1.31
N SER A 20 -20.43 17.78 2.12
CA SER A 20 -20.18 19.14 1.62
C SER A 20 -18.81 19.28 0.95
N ASN A 21 -18.72 20.07 -0.12
CA ASN A 21 -17.50 20.27 -0.92
C ASN A 21 -16.87 18.95 -1.36
N ALA A 22 -17.70 17.99 -1.74
CA ALA A 22 -17.29 16.74 -2.33
C ALA A 22 -18.02 16.50 -3.64
N TRP A 23 -17.38 15.74 -4.52
CA TRP A 23 -17.85 15.45 -5.85
C TRP A 23 -17.71 13.96 -6.17
N HIS A 24 -18.57 13.46 -7.03
CA HIS A 24 -18.46 12.17 -7.71
C HIS A 24 -18.51 12.38 -9.21
N TRP A 25 -17.70 11.64 -9.96
CA TRP A 25 -17.79 11.58 -11.40
C TRP A 25 -17.27 10.23 -11.93
N SER A 26 -17.82 9.81 -13.07
CA SER A 26 -17.42 8.58 -13.74
C SER A 26 -17.11 8.90 -15.21
N PRO A 27 -15.82 8.97 -15.60
CA PRO A 27 -15.46 9.32 -16.97
C PRO A 27 -15.81 8.22 -17.98
N VAL A 28 -15.82 6.96 -17.53
CA VAL A 28 -16.18 5.78 -18.32
C VAL A 28 -16.84 4.74 -17.41
N PRO A 29 -17.73 3.87 -17.93
CA PRO A 29 -18.33 2.80 -17.15
C PRO A 29 -17.29 1.94 -16.43
N GLY A 30 -17.54 1.62 -15.16
CA GLY A 30 -16.64 0.82 -14.33
C GLY A 30 -15.49 1.61 -13.71
N LEU A 31 -15.35 2.91 -13.99
CA LEU A 31 -14.36 3.78 -13.35
C LEU A 31 -15.07 4.92 -12.63
N ASP A 32 -14.96 4.94 -11.31
CA ASP A 32 -15.60 5.91 -10.44
C ASP A 32 -14.57 6.70 -9.67
N PHE A 33 -14.73 8.02 -9.66
CA PHE A 33 -13.88 8.93 -8.91
C PHE A 33 -14.76 9.71 -7.94
N ALA A 34 -14.26 9.89 -6.73
CA ALA A 34 -14.88 10.76 -5.76
C ALA A 34 -13.80 11.56 -5.05
N ALA A 35 -14.09 12.81 -4.70
CA ALA A 35 -13.12 13.65 -4.02
C ALA A 35 -13.79 14.60 -3.05
N VAL A 36 -13.09 14.96 -1.98
CA VAL A 36 -13.50 15.98 -1.02
C VAL A 36 -12.39 17.00 -0.83
N LEU A 37 -12.79 18.25 -0.67
CA LEU A 37 -11.86 19.33 -0.39
C LEU A 37 -11.46 19.34 1.10
N SER A 38 -10.19 19.65 1.39
CA SER A 38 -9.73 19.96 2.75
C SER A 38 -10.47 21.18 3.34
N GLU A 39 -10.44 21.32 4.67
CA GLU A 39 -11.09 22.43 5.38
C GLU A 39 -10.52 23.79 4.94
N ASP A 40 -9.21 23.85 4.73
CA ASP A 40 -8.53 25.05 4.22
C ASP A 40 -8.76 25.32 2.72
N ARG A 41 -9.47 24.43 2.04
CA ARG A 41 -9.80 24.47 0.61
C ARG A 41 -8.61 24.39 -0.35
N ARG A 42 -7.42 24.00 0.13
CA ARG A 42 -6.19 23.98 -0.68
C ARG A 42 -5.84 22.61 -1.23
N HIS A 43 -6.35 21.54 -0.62
CA HIS A 43 -6.02 20.16 -0.97
C HIS A 43 -7.27 19.38 -1.36
N LEU A 44 -7.08 18.39 -2.22
CA LEU A 44 -8.13 17.50 -2.68
C LEU A 44 -7.81 16.06 -2.23
N PHE A 45 -8.67 15.45 -1.42
CA PHE A 45 -8.58 14.03 -1.10
C PHE A 45 -9.42 13.25 -2.09
N GLN A 46 -8.77 12.48 -2.97
CA GLN A 46 -9.43 11.76 -4.07
C GLN A 46 -9.33 10.24 -3.91
N VAL A 47 -10.47 9.59 -4.05
CA VAL A 47 -10.64 8.13 -4.16
C VAL A 47 -10.91 7.78 -5.61
N ASN A 48 -10.27 6.71 -6.09
CA ASN A 48 -10.63 6.08 -7.35
C ASN A 48 -11.12 4.66 -7.05
N ALA A 49 -12.11 4.18 -7.80
CA ALA A 49 -12.59 2.81 -7.74
C ALA A 49 -12.74 2.26 -9.17
N ARG A 50 -12.43 0.97 -9.35
CA ARG A 50 -12.58 0.26 -10.62
C ARG A 50 -13.42 -1.00 -10.41
N ASP A 51 -14.61 -1.02 -10.99
CA ASP A 51 -15.57 -2.14 -10.95
C ASP A 51 -15.95 -2.61 -9.52
N SER A 52 -15.66 -1.78 -8.52
CA SER A 52 -15.76 -2.09 -7.10
C SER A 52 -16.28 -0.90 -6.29
N TYR A 53 -16.91 0.08 -6.93
CA TYR A 53 -17.37 1.28 -6.25
C TYR A 53 -18.42 0.92 -5.18
N ASP A 54 -18.19 1.38 -3.96
CA ASP A 54 -19.12 1.28 -2.83
C ASP A 54 -19.28 2.68 -2.25
N GLU A 55 -20.46 3.28 -2.44
CA GLU A 55 -20.71 4.65 -2.02
C GLU A 55 -20.59 4.83 -0.50
N GLY A 56 -21.00 3.83 0.29
CA GLY A 56 -20.93 3.89 1.75
C GLY A 56 -19.49 3.91 2.25
N LEU A 57 -18.64 3.03 1.70
CA LEU A 57 -17.21 2.98 1.99
C LEU A 57 -16.51 4.27 1.55
N VAL A 58 -16.79 4.75 0.34
CA VAL A 58 -16.23 6.00 -0.20
C VAL A 58 -16.66 7.20 0.66
N ARG A 59 -17.92 7.27 1.07
CA ARG A 59 -18.43 8.31 1.97
C ARG A 59 -17.68 8.31 3.31
N SER A 60 -17.55 7.14 3.95
CA SER A 60 -16.77 7.00 5.19
C SER A 60 -15.33 7.49 4.99
N LEU A 61 -14.69 7.09 3.89
CA LEU A 61 -13.31 7.43 3.60
C LEU A 61 -13.10 8.93 3.37
N LEU A 62 -13.96 9.60 2.60
CA LEU A 62 -13.89 11.04 2.36
C LEU A 62 -14.11 11.83 3.67
N LEU A 63 -15.10 11.43 4.47
CA LEU A 63 -15.35 12.08 5.76
C LEU A 63 -14.17 11.92 6.72
N THR A 64 -13.61 10.72 6.84
CA THR A 64 -12.43 10.47 7.67
C THR A 64 -11.20 11.21 7.14
N ALA A 65 -11.01 11.29 5.81
CA ALA A 65 -9.90 12.02 5.22
C ALA A 65 -9.91 13.49 5.63
N ARG A 66 -11.10 14.12 5.58
CA ARG A 66 -11.28 15.51 6.01
C ARG A 66 -11.13 15.68 7.52
N GLU A 67 -11.68 14.78 8.33
CA GLU A 67 -11.51 14.81 9.80
C GLU A 67 -10.03 14.68 10.21
N ARG A 68 -9.26 13.89 9.46
CA ARG A 68 -7.86 13.53 9.76
C ARG A 68 -6.86 14.23 8.84
N GLU A 69 -7.24 15.35 8.23
CA GLU A 69 -6.41 16.03 7.24
C GLU A 69 -5.03 16.43 7.78
N SER A 70 -4.94 16.81 9.06
CA SER A 70 -3.66 17.15 9.71
C SER A 70 -2.67 15.99 9.75
N LEU A 71 -3.16 14.74 9.84
CA LEU A 71 -2.32 13.55 9.79
C LEU A 71 -1.90 13.23 8.35
N ILE A 72 -2.83 13.35 7.40
CA ILE A 72 -2.57 13.10 5.98
C ILE A 72 -1.55 14.11 5.44
N LEU A 73 -1.74 15.38 5.74
CA LEU A 73 -0.93 16.50 5.25
C LEU A 73 0.35 16.72 6.06
N SER A 74 0.65 15.87 7.05
CA SER A 74 1.95 15.90 7.72
C SER A 74 3.03 15.57 6.68
N GLY A 75 3.86 16.57 6.36
CA GLY A 75 4.62 16.63 5.10
C GLY A 75 5.73 15.61 4.88
N ASP A 76 5.93 14.67 5.81
CA ASP A 76 7.10 13.79 5.81
C ASP A 76 6.89 12.48 5.01
N PRO A 77 5.77 11.73 5.15
CA PRO A 77 5.67 10.41 4.51
C PRO A 77 5.23 10.44 3.04
N PHE A 78 5.79 9.54 2.21
CA PHE A 78 5.33 9.30 0.83
C PHE A 78 3.97 8.58 0.80
N LEU A 79 3.84 7.57 1.65
CA LEU A 79 2.61 6.81 1.91
C LEU A 79 2.30 6.92 3.41
N ASN A 80 1.08 7.32 3.71
CA ASN A 80 0.55 7.44 5.06
C ASN A 80 -0.48 6.34 5.30
N ALA A 81 -0.42 5.71 6.48
CA ALA A 81 -1.46 4.84 7.00
C ALA A 81 -2.01 5.48 8.27
N VAL A 82 -3.20 6.09 8.17
CA VAL A 82 -3.88 6.70 9.30
C VAL A 82 -4.73 5.61 9.98
N PRO A 83 -4.41 5.20 11.22
CA PRO A 83 -5.10 4.10 11.88
C PRO A 83 -6.50 4.48 12.34
N GLY A 84 -7.32 3.45 12.61
CA GLY A 84 -8.64 3.61 13.21
C GLY A 84 -9.76 3.89 12.21
N PHE A 85 -9.50 3.72 10.91
CA PHE A 85 -10.54 3.76 9.90
C PHE A 85 -11.49 2.58 10.08
N ARG A 86 -12.79 2.84 9.95
CA ARG A 86 -13.84 1.83 10.01
C ARG A 86 -14.97 2.21 9.08
N SER A 87 -15.51 1.23 8.37
CA SER A 87 -16.73 1.38 7.59
C SER A 87 -17.58 0.10 7.70
N PRO A 88 -18.91 0.20 7.86
CA PRO A 88 -19.78 -0.98 7.94
C PRO A 88 -19.59 -1.93 6.75
N GLY A 89 -19.45 -3.23 7.03
CA GLY A 89 -19.29 -4.25 5.99
C GLY A 89 -17.89 -4.34 5.37
N SER A 90 -16.96 -3.49 5.79
CA SER A 90 -15.57 -3.47 5.32
C SER A 90 -14.61 -4.00 6.39
N ALA A 91 -13.58 -4.72 5.95
CA ALA A 91 -12.48 -5.19 6.81
C ALA A 91 -11.28 -4.24 6.85
N PHE A 92 -11.23 -3.21 5.99
CA PHE A 92 -10.16 -2.20 6.02
C PHE A 92 -10.08 -1.50 7.38
N ASP A 93 -8.87 -1.30 7.90
CA ASP A 93 -8.60 -0.77 9.24
C ASP A 93 -7.76 0.53 9.23
N VAL A 94 -7.24 0.92 8.07
CA VAL A 94 -6.52 2.18 7.87
C VAL A 94 -7.11 3.01 6.74
N LEU A 95 -7.05 4.33 6.91
CA LEU A 95 -7.15 5.28 5.81
C LEU A 95 -5.74 5.47 5.27
N ALA A 96 -5.51 4.99 4.05
CA ALA A 96 -4.24 5.19 3.38
C ALA A 96 -4.28 6.47 2.55
N ALA A 97 -3.14 7.17 2.51
CA ALA A 97 -2.98 8.36 1.68
C ALA A 97 -1.62 8.35 0.98
N ALA A 98 -1.62 8.54 -0.33
CA ALA A 98 -0.43 8.74 -1.14
C ALA A 98 -0.34 10.20 -1.56
N ARG A 99 0.81 10.83 -1.32
CA ARG A 99 1.03 12.24 -1.62
C ARG A 99 1.25 12.51 -3.12
N PRO A 100 1.11 13.77 -3.56
CA PRO A 100 1.55 14.19 -4.88
C PRO A 100 2.94 13.68 -5.24
N GLY A 101 3.05 13.09 -6.42
CA GLY A 101 4.28 12.50 -6.94
C GLY A 101 4.42 11.00 -6.66
N VAL A 102 3.64 10.41 -5.75
CA VAL A 102 3.55 8.95 -5.57
C VAL A 102 2.47 8.36 -6.48
N HIS A 103 1.26 8.93 -6.44
CA HIS A 103 0.20 8.61 -7.39
C HIS A 103 0.34 9.45 -8.67
N ARG A 104 -0.33 8.99 -9.74
CA ARG A 104 -0.29 9.60 -11.08
C ARG A 104 -1.58 10.34 -11.45
N TYR A 105 -2.40 10.70 -10.46
CA TYR A 105 -3.69 11.35 -10.72
C TYR A 105 -3.44 12.71 -11.33
N HIS A 106 -4.15 13.06 -12.39
CA HIS A 106 -4.09 14.37 -13.06
C HIS A 106 -2.72 14.77 -13.66
N GLU A 107 -1.68 13.94 -13.51
CA GLU A 107 -0.27 14.23 -13.89
C GLU A 107 -0.13 14.78 -15.33
N VAL A 108 -0.93 14.26 -16.26
CA VAL A 108 -0.86 14.67 -17.68
C VAL A 108 -1.83 15.79 -18.03
N GLN A 109 -3.06 15.75 -17.51
CA GLN A 109 -4.15 16.61 -17.98
C GLN A 109 -4.29 17.92 -17.18
N ARG A 110 -3.91 17.88 -15.89
CA ARG A 110 -4.01 18.99 -14.93
C ARG A 110 -2.86 18.89 -13.91
N PRO A 111 -1.60 19.14 -14.30
CA PRO A 111 -0.44 19.03 -13.40
C PRO A 111 -0.58 19.88 -12.13
N GLU A 112 -1.18 21.08 -12.24
CA GLU A 112 -1.37 21.97 -11.10
C GLU A 112 -2.36 21.37 -10.08
N LEU A 113 -3.36 20.62 -10.54
CA LEU A 113 -4.27 19.89 -9.65
C LEU A 113 -3.58 18.69 -9.01
N GLN A 114 -2.65 18.04 -9.72
CA GLN A 114 -1.89 16.91 -9.19
C GLN A 114 -1.08 17.32 -7.95
N GLU A 115 -0.48 18.51 -7.95
CA GLU A 115 0.36 19.02 -6.85
C GLU A 115 -0.39 19.18 -5.51
N VAL A 116 -1.72 19.26 -5.55
CA VAL A 116 -2.56 19.42 -4.35
C VAL A 116 -3.53 18.26 -4.13
N THR A 117 -3.50 17.25 -4.99
CA THR A 117 -4.35 16.06 -4.87
C THR A 117 -3.62 15.00 -4.08
N TRP A 118 -4.26 14.47 -3.05
CA TRP A 118 -3.83 13.30 -2.31
C TRP A 118 -4.71 12.12 -2.70
N ALA A 119 -4.10 11.01 -3.09
CA ALA A 119 -4.86 9.80 -3.34
C ALA A 119 -5.16 9.11 -2.00
N VAL A 120 -6.43 9.10 -1.60
CA VAL A 120 -6.89 8.40 -0.40
C VAL A 120 -7.62 7.12 -0.78
N PHE A 121 -7.38 6.05 -0.03
CA PHE A 121 -7.94 4.72 -0.29
C PHE A 121 -8.02 3.94 1.01
N PRO A 122 -8.93 2.95 1.12
CA PRO A 122 -8.97 2.12 2.31
C PRO A 122 -7.87 1.05 2.22
N GLY A 123 -7.25 0.72 3.35
CA GLY A 123 -6.15 -0.25 3.39
C GLY A 123 -6.12 -1.08 4.66
N TYR A 124 -5.08 -1.90 4.76
CA TYR A 124 -4.76 -2.70 5.94
C TYR A 124 -3.42 -2.25 6.54
N GLU A 125 -3.31 -2.23 7.86
CA GLU A 125 -2.08 -1.81 8.55
C GLU A 125 -0.84 -2.58 8.05
N CYS A 126 -0.99 -3.89 7.80
CA CYS A 126 0.11 -4.75 7.35
C CYS A 126 0.70 -4.36 5.99
N GLU A 127 0.06 -3.48 5.22
CA GLU A 127 0.48 -3.07 3.88
C GLU A 127 1.47 -1.91 3.90
N PHE A 128 1.67 -1.28 5.07
CA PHE A 128 2.44 -0.06 5.21
C PHE A 128 3.59 -0.25 6.19
N ALA A 129 4.82 -0.27 5.68
CA ALA A 129 5.99 -0.08 6.52
C ALA A 129 6.03 1.31 7.15
N LYS A 130 6.92 1.47 8.12
CA LYS A 130 7.25 2.79 8.67
C LYS A 130 7.70 3.75 7.54
N PRO A 131 7.36 5.05 7.62
CA PRO A 131 7.65 6.03 6.56
C PRO A 131 9.10 6.08 6.10
N ASP A 132 10.06 5.90 7.02
CA ASP A 132 11.50 5.92 6.77
C ASP A 132 12.03 4.70 5.99
N ARG A 133 11.17 3.69 5.76
CA ARG A 133 11.49 2.49 4.97
C ARG A 133 11.12 2.61 3.49
N TYR A 134 10.51 3.73 3.09
CA TYR A 134 10.16 4.01 1.71
C TYR A 134 11.12 5.02 1.08
N SER A 135 11.77 4.63 -0.01
CA SER A 135 12.17 5.61 -1.02
C SER A 135 10.96 6.12 -1.80
N LEU A 136 11.11 7.22 -2.56
CA LEU A 136 10.04 7.68 -3.46
C LEU A 136 9.68 6.63 -4.51
N GLU A 137 10.69 5.90 -5.01
CA GLU A 137 10.49 4.85 -6.00
C GLU A 137 9.73 3.65 -5.40
N ASP A 138 10.11 3.22 -4.20
CA ASP A 138 9.40 2.18 -3.46
C ASP A 138 7.92 2.55 -3.24
N ALA A 139 7.65 3.79 -2.82
CA ALA A 139 6.30 4.26 -2.61
C ALA A 139 5.47 4.25 -3.91
N ARG A 140 6.07 4.66 -5.03
CA ARG A 140 5.43 4.62 -6.36
C ARG A 140 5.13 3.21 -6.80
N GLU A 141 6.11 2.31 -6.71
CA GLU A 141 5.95 0.90 -7.08
C GLU A 141 4.89 0.23 -6.20
N SER A 142 4.90 0.48 -4.89
CA SER A 142 3.85 0.04 -3.97
C SER A 142 2.46 0.51 -4.39
N PHE A 143 2.30 1.82 -4.63
CA PHE A 143 1.00 2.37 -5.01
C PHE A 143 0.49 1.79 -6.35
N ILE A 144 1.37 1.65 -7.34
CA ILE A 144 1.01 1.25 -8.70
C ILE A 144 0.79 -0.27 -8.83
N ARG A 145 1.64 -1.09 -8.19
CA ARG A 145 1.68 -2.54 -8.43
C ARG A 145 1.12 -3.39 -7.30
N PHE A 146 1.30 -2.98 -6.05
CA PHE A 146 1.00 -3.84 -4.90
C PHE A 146 -0.31 -3.46 -4.20
N LEU A 147 -0.49 -2.19 -3.83
CA LEU A 147 -1.60 -1.74 -3.00
C LEU A 147 -2.96 -1.74 -3.71
N LYS A 148 -2.98 -1.74 -5.05
CA LYS A 148 -4.22 -1.77 -5.88
C LYS A 148 -5.33 -0.85 -5.33
N PRO A 149 -5.05 0.46 -5.12
CA PRO A 149 -5.94 1.37 -4.38
C PRO A 149 -7.34 1.54 -5.00
N ALA A 150 -7.51 1.18 -6.29
CA ALA A 150 -8.78 1.26 -6.98
C ALA A 150 -9.69 0.02 -6.82
N ASP A 151 -9.20 -1.08 -6.23
CA ASP A 151 -10.05 -2.26 -5.94
C ASP A 151 -10.51 -2.22 -4.49
N LEU A 152 -11.73 -1.75 -4.26
CA LEU A 152 -12.32 -1.61 -2.93
C LEU A 152 -12.86 -2.92 -2.34
N ARG A 153 -12.64 -4.06 -3.00
CA ARG A 153 -13.00 -5.41 -2.50
C ARG A 153 -11.79 -6.31 -2.30
N ARG A 154 -10.58 -5.76 -2.49
CA ARG A 154 -9.33 -6.50 -2.39
C ARG A 154 -9.08 -7.04 -0.98
N SER A 155 -8.32 -8.11 -0.92
CA SER A 155 -7.73 -8.61 0.33
C SER A 155 -6.42 -7.87 0.66
N PRO A 156 -5.90 -8.01 1.90
CA PRO A 156 -4.63 -7.42 2.28
C PRO A 156 -3.48 -7.88 1.38
N THR A 157 -2.55 -6.98 1.10
CA THR A 157 -1.26 -7.24 0.44
C THR A 157 -0.14 -6.69 1.32
N PRO A 158 0.39 -7.51 2.25
CA PRO A 158 1.35 -7.04 3.24
C PRO A 158 2.59 -6.42 2.59
N PHE A 159 3.15 -5.40 3.27
CA PHE A 159 4.46 -4.88 2.95
C PHE A 159 5.50 -6.00 3.10
N LEU A 160 6.30 -6.17 2.06
CA LEU A 160 7.31 -7.20 2.00
C LEU A 160 8.48 -6.72 1.15
N ARG A 161 9.64 -6.63 1.80
CA ARG A 161 10.94 -6.40 1.15
C ARG A 161 11.77 -7.66 1.29
N VAL A 162 12.30 -8.17 0.18
CA VAL A 162 13.06 -9.42 0.15
C VAL A 162 14.45 -9.19 -0.42
N ARG A 163 15.44 -9.84 0.19
CA ARG A 163 16.80 -9.96 -0.32
C ARG A 163 17.18 -11.43 -0.31
N TYR A 164 17.68 -11.96 -1.43
CA TYR A 164 18.04 -13.38 -1.49
C TYR A 164 19.23 -13.62 -2.41
N ASP A 165 19.89 -14.74 -2.21
CA ASP A 165 20.93 -15.28 -3.08
C ASP A 165 20.79 -16.80 -3.09
N ASN A 166 20.60 -17.37 -4.28
CA ASN A 166 20.44 -18.80 -4.47
C ASN A 166 21.58 -19.36 -5.33
N THR A 167 22.43 -20.16 -4.69
CA THR A 167 23.63 -20.72 -5.28
C THR A 167 23.36 -21.75 -6.38
N VAL A 168 22.16 -22.34 -6.40
CA VAL A 168 21.73 -23.36 -7.38
C VAL A 168 21.09 -22.72 -8.59
N THR A 169 20.08 -21.86 -8.39
CA THR A 169 19.37 -21.19 -9.50
C THR A 169 20.17 -20.03 -10.09
N LYS A 170 21.21 -19.56 -9.38
CA LYS A 170 21.97 -18.34 -9.68
C LYS A 170 21.11 -17.07 -9.66
N GLY A 171 19.91 -17.15 -9.08
CA GLY A 171 19.03 -16.01 -8.86
C GLY A 171 19.38 -15.30 -7.56
N GLY A 172 19.26 -13.99 -7.55
CA GLY A 172 19.45 -13.18 -6.36
C GLY A 172 18.97 -11.74 -6.57
N THR A 173 18.99 -10.96 -5.50
CA THR A 173 18.70 -9.53 -5.52
C THR A 173 19.99 -8.73 -5.50
N ASP A 174 20.05 -7.68 -6.31
CA ASP A 174 21.18 -6.74 -6.30
C ASP A 174 21.10 -5.79 -5.11
N GLY A 175 22.26 -5.49 -4.52
CA GLY A 175 22.41 -4.48 -3.46
C GLY A 175 21.94 -4.93 -2.07
N PRO A 176 22.24 -4.11 -1.03
CA PRO A 176 21.92 -4.45 0.36
C PRO A 176 20.45 -4.22 0.73
N ASP A 177 19.73 -3.41 -0.05
CA ASP A 177 18.40 -2.89 0.34
C ASP A 177 17.24 -3.83 -0.02
N GLY A 178 17.50 -4.92 -0.76
CA GLY A 178 16.46 -5.83 -1.25
C GLY A 178 15.46 -5.16 -2.19
N VAL A 179 14.38 -5.87 -2.52
CA VAL A 179 13.34 -5.42 -3.44
C VAL A 179 11.95 -5.67 -2.87
N LEU A 180 10.99 -4.78 -3.18
CA LEU A 180 9.60 -5.00 -2.83
C LEU A 180 8.98 -6.09 -3.69
N VAL A 181 8.29 -7.04 -3.06
CA VAL A 181 7.65 -8.17 -3.73
C VAL A 181 6.31 -8.52 -3.10
N VAL A 182 5.52 -9.34 -3.80
CA VAL A 182 4.30 -9.92 -3.23
C VAL A 182 4.62 -11.20 -2.44
N PRO A 183 3.79 -11.61 -1.46
CA PRO A 183 4.06 -12.78 -0.62
C PRO A 183 4.34 -14.07 -1.39
N GLY A 184 3.69 -14.29 -2.53
CA GLY A 184 3.94 -15.47 -3.37
C GLY A 184 5.39 -15.57 -3.87
N THR A 185 6.08 -14.45 -4.05
CA THR A 185 7.51 -14.44 -4.40
C THR A 185 8.35 -14.95 -3.25
N LEU A 186 8.09 -14.51 -2.01
CA LEU A 186 8.79 -15.02 -0.83
C LEU A 186 8.62 -16.54 -0.70
N TYR A 187 7.39 -17.04 -0.76
CA TYR A 187 7.11 -18.47 -0.59
C TYR A 187 7.87 -19.31 -1.61
N ARG A 188 7.87 -18.89 -2.88
CA ARG A 188 8.65 -19.53 -3.93
C ARG A 188 10.16 -19.53 -3.62
N GLU A 189 10.73 -18.40 -3.18
CA GLU A 189 12.16 -18.36 -2.89
C GLU A 189 12.53 -19.22 -1.66
N LEU A 190 11.64 -19.34 -0.67
CA LEU A 190 11.84 -20.24 0.47
C LEU A 190 11.81 -21.72 0.06
N GLU A 191 10.92 -22.10 -0.86
CA GLU A 191 10.89 -23.45 -1.46
C GLU A 191 12.19 -23.76 -2.21
N LEU A 192 12.71 -22.79 -2.97
CA LEU A 192 13.93 -22.93 -3.76
C LEU A 192 15.22 -23.00 -2.93
N LEU A 193 15.16 -22.79 -1.61
CA LEU A 193 16.30 -23.02 -0.72
C LEU A 193 16.59 -24.50 -0.48
N ASP A 194 15.62 -25.41 -0.71
CA ASP A 194 15.84 -26.84 -0.52
C ASP A 194 17.01 -27.33 -1.40
N GLY A 195 17.97 -28.02 -0.78
CA GLY A 195 19.14 -28.54 -1.47
C GLY A 195 20.10 -27.46 -1.98
N ALA A 196 20.04 -26.22 -1.49
CA ALA A 196 20.88 -25.11 -1.96
C ALA A 196 21.88 -24.58 -0.90
N PRO A 197 22.92 -25.36 -0.50
CA PRO A 197 23.91 -24.93 0.51
C PRO A 197 24.50 -23.55 0.25
N GLY A 198 24.58 -22.75 1.30
CA GLY A 198 25.10 -21.38 1.26
C GLY A 198 24.14 -20.35 0.65
N SER A 199 22.94 -20.76 0.24
CA SER A 199 21.87 -19.85 -0.18
C SER A 199 21.12 -19.28 1.00
N PHE A 200 20.49 -18.13 0.80
CA PHE A 200 19.63 -17.52 1.81
C PHE A 200 18.48 -16.73 1.20
N VAL A 201 17.43 -16.56 2.01
CA VAL A 201 16.35 -15.60 1.80
C VAL A 201 16.21 -14.77 3.07
N GLU A 202 16.25 -13.46 2.92
CA GLU A 202 16.00 -12.48 3.97
C GLU A 202 14.76 -11.68 3.61
N PHE A 203 13.86 -11.47 4.57
CA PHE A 203 12.64 -10.73 4.33
C PHE A 203 12.27 -9.82 5.51
N GLU A 204 11.72 -8.66 5.18
CA GLU A 204 11.28 -7.64 6.12
C GLU A 204 9.77 -7.45 6.03
N ASN A 205 9.11 -7.39 7.19
CA ASN A 205 7.67 -7.11 7.31
C ASN A 205 7.37 -5.62 7.58
N PHE A 206 6.10 -5.26 7.62
CA PHE A 206 5.63 -3.88 7.86
C PHE A 206 6.08 -3.30 9.22
N ARG A 207 6.40 -4.15 10.21
CA ARG A 207 6.90 -3.74 11.53
C ARG A 207 8.40 -3.44 11.52
N GLY A 208 9.09 -3.66 10.41
CA GLY A 208 10.53 -3.52 10.26
C GLY A 208 11.32 -4.68 10.87
N GLN A 209 10.68 -5.81 11.11
CA GLN A 209 11.37 -7.02 11.56
C GLN A 209 11.97 -7.72 10.35
N VAL A 210 13.27 -7.99 10.43
CA VAL A 210 14.02 -8.68 9.38
C VAL A 210 14.29 -10.11 9.82
N PHE A 211 13.82 -11.06 9.03
CA PHE A 211 14.03 -12.49 9.22
C PHE A 211 14.95 -13.01 8.14
N ARG A 212 15.81 -13.96 8.49
CA ARG A 212 16.73 -14.61 7.58
C ARG A 212 16.56 -16.11 7.65
N VAL A 213 16.50 -16.73 6.49
CA VAL A 213 16.44 -18.17 6.29
C VAL A 213 17.66 -18.59 5.49
N ASP A 214 18.50 -19.41 6.11
CA ASP A 214 19.67 -20.03 5.47
C ASP A 214 19.41 -21.52 5.22
N TRP A 215 20.08 -22.09 4.21
CA TRP A 215 20.09 -23.54 3.99
C TRP A 215 21.44 -24.17 4.34
N ASP A 216 21.42 -25.07 5.34
CA ASP A 216 22.54 -25.93 5.74
C ASP A 216 22.03 -27.34 6.05
N GLY A 217 21.55 -28.03 5.02
CA GLY A 217 20.89 -29.35 5.13
C GLY A 217 19.50 -29.33 5.77
N SER A 218 19.05 -28.15 6.20
CA SER A 218 17.70 -27.82 6.69
C SER A 218 17.51 -26.30 6.61
N TRP A 219 16.26 -25.80 6.63
CA TRP A 219 16.00 -24.37 6.78
C TRP A 219 16.30 -23.92 8.20
N ILE A 220 17.19 -22.93 8.32
CA ILE A 220 17.55 -22.29 9.58
C ILE A 220 16.95 -20.89 9.57
N LEU A 221 15.94 -20.67 10.40
CA LEU A 221 15.32 -19.37 10.59
C LEU A 221 16.03 -18.62 11.72
N SER A 222 16.32 -17.35 11.50
CA SER A 222 16.89 -16.41 12.48
C SER A 222 16.39 -14.98 12.24
N GLY A 223 16.69 -14.05 13.17
CA GLY A 223 16.32 -12.64 13.04
C GLY A 223 14.97 -12.28 13.68
N GLY A 224 14.53 -11.04 13.49
CA GLY A 224 13.21 -10.55 13.93
C GLY A 224 12.88 -10.70 15.43
N GLY A 225 13.89 -10.91 16.26
CA GLY A 225 13.73 -11.17 17.71
C GLY A 225 13.37 -12.61 18.07
N VAL A 226 13.34 -13.54 17.11
CA VAL A 226 13.11 -14.96 17.38
C VAL A 226 14.42 -15.70 17.64
N GLU A 227 14.38 -16.74 18.48
CA GLU A 227 15.51 -17.65 18.64
C GLU A 227 15.77 -18.42 17.34
N THR A 228 17.05 -18.61 17.02
CA THR A 228 17.46 -19.40 15.86
C THR A 228 16.93 -20.83 16.00
N ARG A 229 16.18 -21.28 15.00
CA ARG A 229 15.56 -22.60 15.00
C ARG A 229 15.54 -23.23 13.62
N ARG A 230 15.55 -24.56 13.59
CA ARG A 230 15.37 -25.34 12.37
C ARG A 230 13.89 -25.60 12.16
N LEU A 231 13.41 -25.42 10.93
CA LEU A 231 12.03 -25.67 10.54
C LEU A 231 11.99 -26.58 9.31
N GLY A 232 10.92 -27.36 9.19
CA GLY A 232 10.53 -27.91 7.89
C GLY A 232 9.85 -26.82 7.04
N LEU A 233 9.70 -27.07 5.74
CA LEU A 233 9.11 -26.11 4.81
C LEU A 233 7.71 -25.63 5.25
N ASP A 234 6.81 -26.55 5.61
CA ASP A 234 5.44 -26.17 6.02
C ASP A 234 5.44 -25.20 7.21
N GLY A 235 6.18 -25.52 8.27
CA GLY A 235 6.29 -24.65 9.44
C GLY A 235 6.99 -23.32 9.16
N LEU A 236 7.86 -23.28 8.14
CA LEU A 236 8.48 -22.05 7.69
C LEU A 236 7.51 -21.15 6.90
N LEU A 237 6.68 -21.75 6.04
CA LEU A 237 5.66 -21.03 5.28
C LEU A 237 4.56 -20.49 6.21
N GLU A 238 4.13 -21.28 7.20
CA GLU A 238 3.22 -20.83 8.25
C GLU A 238 3.81 -19.64 9.01
N PHE A 239 5.06 -19.75 9.46
CA PHE A 239 5.76 -18.67 10.13
C PHE A 239 5.84 -17.40 9.27
N ALA A 240 6.20 -17.54 8.00
CA ALA A 240 6.29 -16.40 7.09
C ALA A 240 4.92 -15.72 6.92
N ALA A 241 3.85 -16.49 6.74
CA ALA A 241 2.50 -15.95 6.61
C ALA A 241 2.06 -15.19 7.88
N GLU A 242 2.34 -15.72 9.07
CA GLU A 242 2.07 -15.03 10.34
C GLU A 242 2.89 -13.74 10.47
N ALA A 243 4.19 -13.81 10.18
CA ALA A 243 5.10 -12.66 10.29
C ALA A 243 4.73 -11.50 9.36
N LEU A 244 4.12 -11.77 8.20
CA LEU A 244 3.69 -10.73 7.26
C LEU A 244 2.37 -10.06 7.65
N ASN A 245 1.43 -10.82 8.23
CA ASN A 245 0.10 -10.29 8.56
C ASN A 245 0.03 -9.70 9.98
N GLY A 246 0.90 -10.15 10.88
CA GLY A 246 1.10 -9.58 12.22
C GLY A 246 0.25 -10.17 13.32
#